data_AF-C0FPR3-F1
#
_entry.id   AF-C0FPR3-F1
#
_cell.length_a   1.000
_cell.length_b   1.000
_cell.length_c   1.000
_cell.angle_alpha   90.00
_cell.angle_beta   90.00
_cell.angle_gamma   90.00
#
_symmetry.space_group_name_H-M   'P 1'
#
loop_
_entity.id
_entity.type
_entity.pdbx_description
1 polymer ?
#
loop_
_entity_poly.entity_id
_entity_poly.type
_entity_poly.pdbx_seq_one_letter_code
_entity_poly.pdbx_strand_id
1 'polypeptide(L)' 'MKEVKDIWQFFENMNEYVYATDIETHEIVYMNRKTLQAYGLQSLEDAKGKNAMKYYRKH' A
#
# COMPACT_ATOMS: atom_id res chain seq x y z
N MET A 1 -17.37 10.89 -10.80
CA MET A 1 -17.14 9.91 -9.71
C MET A 1 -16.85 8.49 -10.19
N LYS A 2 -17.42 8.01 -11.30
CA LYS A 2 -17.13 6.65 -11.84
C LYS A 2 -15.64 6.47 -12.16
N GLU A 3 -15.04 7.43 -12.85
CA GLU A 3 -13.62 7.41 -13.25
C GLU A 3 -12.65 7.29 -12.06
N VAL A 4 -12.90 8.00 -10.95
CA VAL A 4 -12.07 7.91 -9.73
C VAL A 4 -12.16 6.52 -9.11
N LYS A 5 -13.34 5.88 -9.12
CA LYS A 5 -13.49 4.50 -8.66
C LYS A 5 -12.73 3.52 -9.56
N ASP A 6 -12.78 3.73 -10.88
CA ASP A 6 -12.10 2.87 -11.85
C ASP A 6 -10.57 2.93 -11.68
N ILE A 7 -10.01 4.14 -11.47
CA ILE A 7 -8.58 4.33 -11.16
C ILE A 7 -8.22 3.64 -9.84
N TRP A 8 -9.06 3.79 -8.80
CA TRP A 8 -8.81 3.12 -7.52
C TRP A 8 -8.80 1.60 -7.67
N GLN A 9 -9.78 1.04 -8.37
CA GLN A 9 -9.84 -0.41 -8.63
C GLN A 9 -8.65 -0.91 -9.44
N PHE A 10 -8.12 -0.10 -10.35
CA PHE A 10 -6.93 -0.45 -11.11
C PHE A 10 -5.71 -0.64 -10.19
N PHE A 11 -5.40 0.33 -9.33
CA PHE A 11 -4.27 0.21 -8.39
C PHE A 11 -4.48 -0.89 -7.34
N GLU A 12 -5.72 -1.03 -6.86
CA GLU A 12 -6.10 -2.03 -5.85
C GLU A 12 -5.90 -3.47 -6.33
N ASN A 13 -6.13 -3.73 -7.62
CA ASN A 13 -6.07 -5.07 -8.21
C ASN A 13 -4.88 -5.26 -9.16
N MET A 14 -3.97 -4.29 -9.26
CA MET A 14 -2.77 -4.41 -10.08
C MET A 14 -1.91 -5.59 -9.60
N ASN A 15 -1.44 -6.43 -10.53
CA ASN A 15 -0.54 -7.54 -10.21
C ASN A 15 0.91 -7.08 -9.97
N GLU A 16 1.11 -5.92 -9.36
CA GLU A 16 2.40 -5.36 -8.97
C GLU A 16 2.37 -4.92 -7.51
N TYR A 17 3.55 -4.79 -6.91
CA TYR A 17 3.66 -4.23 -5.57
C TYR A 17 3.46 -2.72 -5.62
N VAL A 18 2.30 -2.26 -5.18
CA VAL A 18 1.96 -0.84 -5.11
C VAL A 18 1.80 -0.42 -3.65
N TYR A 19 2.44 0.70 -3.31
CA TYR A 19 2.26 1.39 -2.04
C TYR A 19 2.47 2.89 -2.26
N ALA A 20 1.93 3.70 -1.35
CA ALA A 20 2.23 5.13 -1.28
C ALA A 20 2.61 5.48 0.16
N THR A 21 3.52 6.44 0.30
CA THR A 21 3.94 6.99 1.58
C THR A 21 3.76 8.49 1.61
N ASP A 22 3.60 9.03 2.80
CA ASP A 22 3.87 10.45 3.03
C ASP A 22 5.34 10.75 2.67
N ILE A 23 5.57 11.87 1.98
CA ILE A 23 6.89 12.22 1.45
C ILE A 23 7.87 12.66 2.55
N GLU A 24 7.37 13.22 3.64
CA GLU A 24 8.20 13.73 4.74
C GLU A 24 8.43 12.63 5.77
N THR A 25 7.37 12.00 6.25
CA THR A 25 7.45 11.02 7.36
C THR A 25 7.78 9.61 6.91
N HIS A 26 7.65 9.34 5.60
CA HIS A 26 7.75 7.99 5.00
C HIS A 26 6.75 7.00 5.61
N GLU A 27 5.67 7.51 6.21
CA GLU A 27 4.60 6.68 6.74
C GLU A 27 3.73 6.14 5.61
N ILE A 28 3.35 4.88 5.71
CA ILE A 28 2.47 4.25 4.74
C ILE A 28 1.09 4.92 4.78
N VAL A 29 0.61 5.36 3.63
CA VAL A 29 -0.74 5.91 3.45
C VAL A 29 -1.62 4.99 2.60
N TYR A 30 -1.03 4.12 1.78
CA TYR A 30 -1.72 3.14 0.97
C TYR A 30 -0.84 1.92 0.67
N MET A 31 -1.46 0.75 0.55
CA MET A 31 -0.91 -0.48 0.00
C MET A 31 -2.04 -1.22 -0.72
N ASN A 32 -1.76 -1.75 -1.91
CA ASN A 32 -2.74 -2.61 -2.59
C ASN A 32 -2.78 -4.01 -1.97
N ARG A 33 -3.77 -4.81 -2.39
CA ARG A 33 -3.99 -6.17 -1.86
C ARG A 33 -2.76 -7.06 -2.00
N LYS A 34 -2.10 -7.01 -3.16
CA LYS A 34 -0.91 -7.83 -3.44
C LYS A 34 0.23 -7.49 -2.49
N THR A 35 0.49 -6.20 -2.26
CA THR A 35 1.53 -5.75 -1.31
C THR A 35 1.19 -6.14 0.12
N LEU A 36 -0.05 -5.93 0.58
CA LEU A 36 -0.48 -6.33 1.92
C LEU A 36 -0.24 -7.83 2.17
N GLN A 37 -0.65 -8.67 1.23
CA GLN A 37 -0.45 -10.12 1.31
C GLN A 37 1.03 -10.51 1.32
N ALA A 38 1.86 -9.90 0.47
CA ALA A 38 3.29 -10.19 0.42
C ALA A 38 4.01 -9.88 1.75
N TYR A 39 3.55 -8.84 2.46
CA TYR A 39 4.10 -8.47 3.76
C TYR A 39 3.36 -9.09 4.97
N GLY A 40 2.38 -9.97 4.73
CA GLY A 40 1.62 -10.65 5.78
C GLY A 40 0.71 -9.73 6.60
N LEU A 41 0.22 -8.66 5.99
CA LEU A 41 -0.69 -7.67 6.60
C LEU A 41 -2.13 -8.00 6.22
N GLN A 42 -3.06 -7.89 7.16
CA GLN A 42 -4.48 -8.24 6.92
C GLN A 42 -5.24 -7.07 6.30
N SER A 43 -4.85 -5.84 6.63
CA SER A 43 -5.45 -4.64 6.06
C SER A 43 -4.50 -3.44 6.01
N LEU A 44 -4.94 -2.35 5.37
CA LEU A 44 -4.18 -1.10 5.33
C LEU A 44 -3.99 -0.51 6.75
N GLU A 45 -4.94 -0.69 7.65
CA GLU A 45 -4.86 -0.22 9.03
C GLU A 45 -3.66 -0.84 9.78
N ASP A 46 -3.28 -2.07 9.44
CA ASP A 46 -2.07 -2.70 9.99
C ASP A 46 -0.78 -2.03 9.51
N ALA A 47 -0.82 -1.34 8.38
CA ALA A 47 0.33 -0.71 7.73
C ALA A 47 0.39 0.80 7.99
N LYS A 48 -0.77 1.45 8.08
CA LYS A 48 -0.92 2.90 8.07
C LYS A 48 -0.19 3.56 9.25
N GLY A 49 0.53 4.64 8.99
CA GLY A 49 1.32 5.34 10.01
C GLY A 49 2.61 4.60 10.43
N LYS A 50 2.89 3.42 9.88
CA LYS A 50 4.19 2.77 10.06
C LYS A 50 5.15 3.27 8.99
N ASN A 51 6.40 3.47 9.37
CA ASN A 51 7.46 3.85 8.44
C ASN A 51 7.75 2.71 7.44
N ALA A 52 7.63 3.01 6.14
CA ALA A 52 7.81 2.04 5.06
C ALA A 52 9.20 1.40 5.04
N MET A 53 10.23 2.07 5.56
CA MET A 53 11.59 1.54 5.59
C MET A 53 11.75 0.25 6.39
N LYS A 54 10.83 -0.01 7.33
CA LYS A 54 10.83 -1.26 8.10
C LYS A 54 10.48 -2.49 7.25
N TYR A 55 9.78 -2.29 6.13
CA TYR A 55 9.34 -3.37 5.25
C TYR A 55 10.39 -3.72 4.19
N TYR A 56 11.17 -2.75 3.67
CA TYR A 56 12.22 -3.02 2.67
C TYR A 56 13.32 -3.96 3.13
N ARG A 57 13.55 -4.10 4.44
CA ARG A 57 14.66 -4.91 4.99
C ARG A 57 14.35 -6.41 5.10
N LYS A 58 13.14 -6.84 4.76
CA LYS A 58 12.70 -8.24 4.95
C LYS A 58 12.81 -9.12 3.71
N HIS A 59 13.15 -8.56 2.55
CA HIS A 59 13.39 -9.25 1.28
C HIS A 59 14.62 -8.66 0.59
#